data_AF-A0A523NLI7-F1
#
_entry.id   AF-A0A523NLI7-F1
#
_cell.length_a   1.000
_cell.length_b   1.000
_cell.length_c   1.000
_cell.angle_alpha   90.00
_cell.angle_beta   90.00
_cell.angle_gamma   90.00
#
_symmetry.space_group_name_H-M   'P 1'
#
loop_
_entity.id
_entity.type
_entity.pdbx_description
1 polymer ?
#
loop_
_entity_poly.entity_id
_entity_poly.type
_entity_poly.pdbx_seq_one_letter_code
_entity_poly.pdbx_strand_id
1 'polypeptide(L)'
;MATAVHPPKPEKSFLRGFLFFLLGAAFLYGASALMGSYFADGLDGPQEKIALVKVTGTILDSADIVRQIRRYRNDDEIKGIIIRIDSPGGAVAPSQEIYDEVLKVRADKKKIYTSMGSLAASGGYYIASASDRIFANPGTLTGSIGVIMAFSNAEQLMAKIGVRAEVIKSGPFKDTGSPLRSMTKKEKRYLQSVVDDVHQQFVEAVAKGRNMDIKEAAKFADGRIFTGRKAHEMNLVDDLGGLEFAIAAMGEALGIEGRPKVVYEKPKEGLLDWILSSKVSDSLQTHLAPSRFPSLQYLWTP
;
A
#
# COMPACT_ATOMS: atom_id res chain seq x y z
N MET A 1 52.58 -21.14 79.52
CA MET A 1 51.14 -21.30 79.20
C MET A 1 50.83 -20.48 77.97
N ALA A 2 50.62 -21.13 76.83
CA ALA A 2 50.12 -20.49 75.62
C ALA A 2 49.18 -21.49 74.95
N THR A 3 47.88 -21.17 74.86
CA THR A 3 46.91 -21.98 74.14
C THR A 3 46.03 -21.07 73.27
N ALA A 4 46.37 -21.13 71.97
CA ALA A 4 45.55 -21.10 70.77
C ALA A 4 44.28 -20.22 70.72
N VAL A 5 44.36 -19.17 69.90
CA VAL A 5 43.21 -18.49 69.29
C VAL A 5 42.89 -19.19 67.97
N HIS A 6 41.68 -19.74 67.84
CA HIS A 6 41.16 -20.27 66.57
C HIS A 6 40.75 -19.12 65.63
N PRO A 7 41.03 -19.19 64.32
CA PRO A 7 40.53 -18.20 63.36
C PRO A 7 39.05 -18.45 63.02
N PRO A 8 38.25 -17.41 62.73
CA PRO A 8 36.85 -17.56 62.34
C PRO A 8 36.72 -18.17 60.94
N LYS A 9 35.72 -19.05 60.75
CA LYS A 9 35.38 -19.64 59.45
C LYS A 9 34.84 -18.56 58.50
N PRO A 10 35.12 -18.64 57.19
CA PRO A 10 34.62 -17.66 56.23
C PRO A 10 33.10 -17.83 56.06
N GLU A 11 32.33 -16.77 56.34
CA GLU A 11 30.93 -16.67 55.96
C GLU A 11 30.82 -16.78 54.44
N LYS A 12 30.21 -17.86 53.96
CA LYS A 12 29.83 -17.96 52.55
C LYS A 12 28.75 -16.90 52.29
N SER A 13 29.12 -15.83 51.60
CA SER A 13 28.24 -14.72 51.26
C SER A 13 26.98 -15.24 50.56
N PHE A 14 25.86 -15.26 51.30
CA PHE A 14 24.53 -15.65 50.84
C PHE A 14 24.14 -14.91 49.55
N LEU A 15 24.55 -13.64 49.43
CA LEU A 15 24.36 -12.82 48.23
C LEU A 15 25.02 -13.39 46.98
N ARG A 16 26.22 -14.00 47.10
CA ARG A 16 26.88 -14.64 45.94
C ARG A 16 26.09 -15.87 45.48
N GLY A 17 25.63 -16.69 46.43
CA GLY A 17 24.79 -17.86 46.12
C GLY A 17 23.47 -17.48 45.46
N PHE A 18 22.81 -16.44 45.96
CA PHE A 18 21.56 -15.92 45.39
C PHE A 18 21.75 -15.33 43.98
N LEU A 19 22.85 -14.62 43.74
CA LEU A 19 23.18 -14.08 42.41
C LEU A 19 23.43 -15.18 41.37
N PHE A 20 24.16 -16.25 41.75
CA PHE A 20 24.34 -17.41 40.87
C PHE A 20 23.02 -18.15 40.58
N PHE A 21 22.13 -18.23 41.57
CA PHE A 21 20.80 -18.80 41.36
C PHE A 21 19.95 -17.97 40.39
N LEU A 22 19.94 -16.63 40.53
CA LEU A 22 19.23 -15.75 39.61
C LEU A 22 19.79 -15.81 38.18
N LEU A 23 21.12 -15.87 38.03
CA LEU A 23 21.76 -16.04 36.72
C LEU A 23 21.43 -17.40 36.10
N GLY A 24 21.40 -18.47 36.90
CA GLY A 24 20.99 -19.79 36.44
C GLY A 24 19.52 -19.86 36.02
N ALA A 25 18.63 -19.22 36.77
CA ALA A 25 17.20 -19.13 36.44
C ALA A 25 16.96 -18.29 35.18
N ALA A 26 17.67 -17.16 35.02
CA ALA A 26 17.61 -16.33 33.81
C ALA A 26 18.16 -17.08 32.58
N PHE A 27 19.23 -17.85 32.75
CA PHE A 27 19.78 -18.70 31.68
C PHE A 27 18.81 -19.83 31.29
N LEU A 28 18.19 -20.51 32.27
CA LEU A 28 17.20 -21.55 31.99
C LEU A 28 15.93 -20.99 31.33
N TYR A 29 15.48 -19.81 31.74
CA TYR A 29 14.37 -19.13 31.09
C TYR A 29 14.73 -18.70 29.66
N GLY A 30 15.92 -18.12 29.46
CA GLY A 30 16.43 -17.77 28.14
C GLY A 30 16.60 -18.97 27.22
N ALA A 31 17.13 -20.08 27.74
CA ALA A 31 17.28 -21.34 27.02
C ALA A 31 15.92 -21.98 26.70
N SER A 32 14.95 -21.93 27.63
CA SER A 32 13.58 -22.41 27.41
C SER A 32 12.83 -21.56 26.38
N ALA A 33 12.99 -20.23 26.39
CA ALA A 33 12.41 -19.34 25.41
C ALA A 33 13.03 -19.53 24.01
N LEU A 34 14.35 -19.68 23.94
CA LEU A 34 15.07 -20.02 22.71
C LEU A 34 14.67 -21.40 22.18
N MET A 35 14.59 -22.40 23.05
CA MET A 35 14.19 -23.74 22.65
C MET A 35 12.72 -23.79 22.25
N GLY A 36 11.84 -23.05 22.94
CA GLY A 36 10.44 -22.86 22.58
C GLY A 36 10.26 -22.17 21.22
N SER A 37 11.08 -21.17 20.87
CA SER A 37 11.05 -20.55 19.54
C SER A 37 11.60 -21.49 18.46
N TYR A 38 12.66 -22.24 18.74
CA TYR A 38 13.22 -23.23 17.82
C TYR A 38 12.28 -24.42 17.57
N PHE A 39 11.54 -24.88 18.60
CA PHE A 39 10.54 -25.93 18.45
C PHE A 39 9.23 -25.41 17.82
N ALA A 40 8.84 -24.15 18.05
CA ALA A 40 7.70 -23.55 17.35
C ALA A 40 7.98 -23.33 15.86
N ASP A 41 9.19 -22.85 15.50
CA ASP A 41 9.59 -22.68 14.09
C ASP A 41 9.92 -24.02 13.38
N GLY A 42 10.20 -25.09 14.14
CA GLY A 42 10.57 -26.41 13.61
C GLY A 42 9.43 -27.41 13.42
N LEU A 43 8.20 -27.07 13.85
CA LEU A 43 7.00 -27.91 13.69
C LEU A 43 6.22 -27.62 12.41
N ASP A 44 6.49 -26.49 11.76
CA ASP A 44 5.95 -26.17 10.46
C ASP A 44 6.91 -26.72 9.39
N GLY A 45 6.40 -27.52 8.45
CA GLY A 45 7.16 -27.97 7.28
C GLY A 45 7.70 -26.80 6.45
N PRO A 46 8.34 -27.05 5.29
CA PRO A 46 8.79 -25.96 4.41
C PRO A 46 7.60 -25.05 4.04
N GLN A 47 7.47 -23.92 4.73
CA GLN A 47 6.35 -23.00 4.54
C GLN A 47 6.49 -22.32 3.18
N GLU A 48 5.54 -22.62 2.29
CA GLU A 48 5.45 -21.96 1.00
C GLU A 48 5.22 -20.45 1.18
N LYS A 49 5.93 -19.65 0.36
CA LYS A 49 6.00 -18.20 0.53
C LYS A 49 5.02 -17.50 -0.41
N ILE A 50 4.31 -16.51 0.13
CA ILE A 50 3.53 -15.53 -0.63
C ILE A 50 4.18 -14.17 -0.46
N ALA A 51 4.36 -13.43 -1.55
CA ALA A 51 4.91 -12.08 -1.50
C ALA A 51 3.80 -11.05 -1.25
N LEU A 52 4.12 -10.00 -0.49
CA LEU A 52 3.26 -8.85 -0.25
C LEU A 52 3.92 -7.58 -0.80
N VAL A 53 3.25 -6.91 -1.72
CA VAL A 53 3.65 -5.61 -2.30
C VAL A 53 2.69 -4.54 -1.80
N LYS A 54 3.20 -3.44 -1.23
CA LYS A 54 2.37 -2.34 -0.72
C LYS A 54 2.32 -1.18 -1.71
N VAL A 55 1.13 -0.67 -1.97
CA VAL A 55 0.87 0.55 -2.75
C VAL A 55 0.14 1.52 -1.82
N THR A 56 0.89 2.41 -1.17
CA THR A 56 0.37 3.30 -0.13
C THR A 56 0.55 4.76 -0.52
N GLY A 57 -0.48 5.58 -0.30
CA GLY A 57 -0.46 7.01 -0.62
C GLY A 57 -0.61 7.29 -2.11
N THR A 58 -0.31 8.51 -2.52
CA THR A 58 -0.45 8.94 -3.92
C THR A 58 0.58 8.24 -4.81
N ILE A 59 0.11 7.66 -5.92
CA ILE A 59 0.96 7.00 -6.91
C ILE A 59 1.60 8.07 -7.79
N LEU A 60 2.87 8.38 -7.57
CA LEU A 60 3.63 9.35 -8.37
C LEU A 60 4.69 8.68 -9.24
N ASP A 61 5.17 7.51 -8.83
CA ASP A 61 6.18 6.71 -9.48
C ASP A 61 5.79 5.23 -9.37
N SER A 62 6.26 4.43 -10.33
CA SER A 62 5.96 3.00 -10.49
C SER A 62 7.19 2.11 -10.31
N ALA A 63 8.41 2.66 -10.40
CA ALA A 63 9.63 1.89 -10.61
C ALA A 63 9.88 0.88 -9.48
N ASP A 64 9.69 1.31 -8.24
CA ASP A 64 9.88 0.45 -7.06
C ASP A 64 8.86 -0.68 -6.98
N ILE A 65 7.59 -0.38 -7.28
CA ILE A 65 6.48 -1.35 -7.24
C ILE A 65 6.63 -2.35 -8.38
N VAL A 66 6.89 -1.87 -9.59
CA VAL A 66 7.13 -2.71 -10.78
C VAL A 66 8.34 -3.61 -10.56
N ARG A 67 9.45 -3.10 -10.00
CA ARG A 67 10.61 -3.92 -9.66
C ARG A 67 10.24 -5.04 -8.69
N GLN A 68 9.51 -4.74 -7.61
CA GLN A 68 9.10 -5.74 -6.62
C GLN A 68 8.21 -6.81 -7.24
N ILE A 69 7.16 -6.41 -7.99
CA ILE A 69 6.26 -7.37 -8.66
C ILE A 69 7.06 -8.24 -9.63
N ARG A 70 7.93 -7.65 -10.46
CA ARG A 70 8.78 -8.40 -11.40
C ARG A 70 9.69 -9.40 -10.69
N ARG A 71 10.33 -8.98 -9.58
CA ARG A 71 11.20 -9.84 -8.79
C ARG A 71 10.42 -11.05 -8.28
N TYR A 72 9.27 -10.84 -7.64
CA TYR A 72 8.45 -11.92 -7.10
C TYR A 72 7.81 -12.79 -8.19
N ARG A 73 7.52 -12.22 -9.36
CA ARG A 73 7.07 -12.97 -10.53
C ARG A 73 8.12 -14.01 -10.95
N ASN A 74 9.38 -13.61 -11.01
CA ASN A 74 10.50 -14.43 -11.47
C ASN A 74 11.15 -15.31 -10.36
N ASP A 75 10.59 -15.31 -9.15
CA ASP A 75 11.12 -16.07 -8.00
C ASP A 75 10.27 -17.33 -7.75
N ASP A 76 10.85 -18.51 -7.98
CA ASP A 76 10.15 -19.81 -7.87
C ASP A 76 9.81 -20.21 -6.42
N GLU A 77 10.47 -19.59 -5.43
CA GLU A 77 10.11 -19.78 -4.02
C GLU A 77 8.80 -19.05 -3.68
N ILE A 78 8.43 -18.02 -4.44
CA ILE A 78 7.20 -17.25 -4.27
C ILE A 78 6.07 -17.90 -5.06
N LYS A 79 5.08 -18.47 -4.36
CA LYS A 79 3.94 -19.17 -4.98
C LYS A 79 2.81 -18.24 -5.42
N GLY A 80 2.72 -17.06 -4.83
CA GLY A 80 1.73 -16.05 -5.19
C GLY A 80 2.09 -14.66 -4.68
N ILE A 81 1.38 -13.65 -5.18
CA ILE A 81 1.60 -12.24 -4.85
C ILE A 81 0.31 -11.60 -4.35
N ILE A 82 0.35 -10.87 -3.24
CA ILE A 82 -0.73 -10.01 -2.78
C ILE A 82 -0.29 -8.55 -2.91
N ILE A 83 -1.09 -7.74 -3.59
CA ILE A 83 -0.93 -6.29 -3.64
C ILE A 83 -1.84 -5.67 -2.58
N ARG A 84 -1.26 -5.08 -1.54
CA ARG A 84 -1.98 -4.33 -0.51
C ARG A 84 -2.06 -2.86 -0.93
N ILE A 85 -3.26 -2.41 -1.29
CA ILE A 85 -3.49 -1.04 -1.79
C ILE A 85 -4.16 -0.20 -0.71
N ASP A 86 -3.52 0.90 -0.33
CA ASP A 86 -4.10 1.95 0.51
C ASP A 86 -3.78 3.32 -0.11
N SER A 87 -4.47 3.63 -1.22
CA SER A 87 -4.12 4.71 -2.14
C SER A 87 -5.36 5.44 -2.70
N PRO A 88 -5.33 6.79 -2.77
CA PRO A 88 -6.34 7.59 -3.48
C PRO A 88 -6.20 7.51 -5.01
N GLY A 89 -5.17 6.84 -5.53
CA GLY A 89 -4.75 6.90 -6.93
C GLY A 89 -3.56 7.83 -7.13
N GLY A 90 -3.44 8.43 -8.31
CA GLY A 90 -2.33 9.30 -8.66
C GLY A 90 -2.14 9.45 -10.16
N ALA A 91 -0.88 9.50 -10.59
CA ALA A 91 -0.51 9.66 -11.98
C ALA A 91 -0.94 8.44 -12.84
N VAL A 92 -1.40 8.73 -14.05
CA VAL A 92 -1.95 7.74 -14.99
C VAL A 92 -0.87 6.74 -15.42
N ALA A 93 0.25 7.21 -15.97
CA ALA A 93 1.29 6.33 -16.50
C ALA A 93 1.91 5.40 -15.43
N PRO A 94 2.29 5.88 -14.23
CA PRO A 94 2.71 4.96 -13.16
C PRO A 94 1.67 3.90 -12.79
N SER A 95 0.38 4.25 -12.77
CA SER A 95 -0.70 3.29 -12.50
C SER A 95 -0.82 2.25 -13.62
N GLN A 96 -0.66 2.67 -14.89
CA GLN A 96 -0.66 1.79 -16.06
C GLN A 96 0.55 0.84 -16.07
N GLU A 97 1.73 1.31 -15.73
CA GLU A 97 2.93 0.45 -15.66
C GLU A 97 2.82 -0.64 -14.59
N ILE A 98 2.25 -0.30 -13.43
CA ILE A 98 1.99 -1.29 -12.38
C ILE A 98 0.93 -2.28 -12.86
N TYR A 99 -0.18 -1.82 -13.44
CA TYR A 99 -1.22 -2.66 -14.03
C TYR A 99 -0.67 -3.66 -15.05
N ASP A 100 0.18 -3.20 -15.97
CA ASP A 100 0.81 -4.06 -16.98
C ASP A 100 1.69 -5.13 -16.35
N GLU A 101 2.42 -4.80 -15.27
CA GLU A 101 3.23 -5.78 -14.56
C GLU A 101 2.36 -6.83 -13.85
N VAL A 102 1.20 -6.44 -13.28
CA VAL A 102 0.19 -7.37 -12.74
C VAL A 102 -0.32 -8.32 -13.81
N LEU A 103 -0.65 -7.81 -15.00
CA LEU A 103 -1.11 -8.64 -16.11
C LEU A 103 -0.05 -9.67 -16.55
N LYS A 104 1.24 -9.30 -16.54
CA LYS A 104 2.32 -10.26 -16.85
C LYS A 104 2.41 -11.38 -15.80
N VAL A 105 2.21 -11.09 -14.51
CA VAL A 105 2.17 -12.12 -13.47
C VAL A 105 1.08 -13.15 -13.77
N ARG A 106 -0.10 -12.69 -14.17
CA ARG A 106 -1.23 -13.57 -14.54
C ARG A 106 -0.96 -14.35 -15.81
N ALA A 107 -0.31 -13.73 -16.79
CA ALA A 107 0.10 -14.40 -18.03
C ALA A 107 1.04 -15.59 -17.73
N ASP A 108 1.95 -15.42 -16.78
CA ASP A 108 2.87 -16.45 -16.28
C ASP A 108 2.20 -17.48 -15.34
N LYS A 109 0.87 -17.41 -15.17
CA LYS A 109 0.05 -18.32 -14.34
C LYS A 109 0.35 -18.28 -12.84
N LYS A 110 1.16 -17.34 -12.36
CA LYS A 110 1.33 -17.08 -10.93
C LYS A 110 0.13 -16.28 -10.42
N LYS A 111 -0.47 -16.70 -9.30
CA LYS A 111 -1.63 -16.02 -8.73
C LYS A 111 -1.26 -14.65 -8.18
N ILE A 112 -2.05 -13.64 -8.50
CA ILE A 112 -1.91 -12.30 -7.94
C ILE A 112 -3.25 -11.73 -7.48
N TYR A 113 -3.37 -11.48 -6.18
CA TYR A 113 -4.58 -10.93 -5.56
C TYR A 113 -4.36 -9.49 -5.10
N THR A 114 -5.43 -8.72 -5.03
CA THR A 114 -5.42 -7.40 -4.39
C THR A 114 -6.16 -7.44 -3.07
N SER A 115 -5.57 -6.88 -2.02
CA SER A 115 -6.26 -6.57 -0.77
C SER A 115 -6.34 -5.06 -0.60
N MET A 116 -7.55 -4.51 -0.56
CA MET A 116 -7.78 -3.09 -0.35
C MET A 116 -7.74 -2.73 1.14
N GLY A 117 -7.08 -1.62 1.44
CA GLY A 117 -7.00 -1.00 2.75
C GLY A 117 -8.22 -0.14 3.05
N SER A 118 -7.98 1.02 3.64
CA SER A 118 -9.03 2.00 3.89
C SER A 118 -9.48 2.64 2.57
N LEU A 119 -8.55 2.83 1.64
CA LEU A 119 -8.79 3.50 0.36
C LEU A 119 -8.11 2.76 -0.80
N ALA A 120 -8.81 2.50 -1.89
CA ALA A 120 -8.25 1.99 -3.14
C ALA A 120 -9.04 2.58 -4.31
N ALA A 121 -8.83 3.86 -4.58
CA ALA A 121 -9.61 4.64 -5.54
C ALA A 121 -8.77 5.04 -6.77
N SER A 122 -9.43 5.36 -7.88
CA SER A 122 -8.82 5.85 -9.12
C SER A 122 -7.64 4.96 -9.56
N GLY A 123 -6.42 5.48 -9.70
CA GLY A 123 -5.23 4.69 -10.03
C GLY A 123 -5.00 3.45 -9.14
N GLY A 124 -5.41 3.49 -7.88
CA GLY A 124 -5.37 2.32 -7.00
C GLY A 124 -6.36 1.23 -7.42
N TYR A 125 -7.57 1.61 -7.84
CA TYR A 125 -8.54 0.68 -8.42
C TYR A 125 -8.12 0.21 -9.83
N TYR A 126 -7.48 1.09 -10.61
CA TYR A 126 -6.91 0.74 -11.92
C TYR A 126 -5.99 -0.47 -11.76
N ILE A 127 -5.00 -0.40 -10.86
CA ILE A 127 -4.09 -1.51 -10.56
C ILE A 127 -4.85 -2.75 -10.06
N ALA A 128 -5.78 -2.57 -9.11
CA ALA A 128 -6.56 -3.66 -8.53
C ALA A 128 -7.32 -4.46 -9.59
N SER A 129 -7.88 -3.77 -10.60
CA SER A 129 -8.69 -4.39 -11.65
C SER A 129 -7.94 -5.43 -12.48
N ALA A 130 -6.60 -5.37 -12.53
CA ALA A 130 -5.79 -6.37 -13.22
C ALA A 130 -5.66 -7.70 -12.47
N SER A 131 -5.90 -7.74 -11.15
CA SER A 131 -5.66 -8.93 -10.31
C SER A 131 -6.62 -10.09 -10.60
N ASP A 132 -6.24 -11.31 -10.21
CA ASP A 132 -7.10 -12.50 -10.32
C ASP A 132 -8.30 -12.44 -9.38
N ARG A 133 -8.10 -11.91 -8.16
CA ARG A 133 -9.15 -11.65 -7.16
C ARG A 133 -8.86 -10.36 -6.39
N ILE A 134 -9.93 -9.66 -6.01
CA ILE A 134 -9.91 -8.39 -5.29
C ILE A 134 -10.72 -8.54 -4.01
N PHE A 135 -10.09 -8.20 -2.89
CA PHE A 135 -10.67 -8.23 -1.56
C PHE A 135 -10.79 -6.81 -1.01
N ALA A 136 -11.93 -6.47 -0.41
CA ALA A 136 -12.11 -5.20 0.27
C ALA A 136 -12.88 -5.37 1.58
N ASN A 137 -12.58 -4.55 2.59
CA ASN A 137 -13.45 -4.49 3.75
C ASN A 137 -14.78 -3.81 3.36
N PRO A 138 -15.91 -4.12 4.04
CA PRO A 138 -17.19 -3.48 3.72
C PRO A 138 -17.14 -1.95 3.74
N GLY A 139 -16.30 -1.37 4.60
CA GLY A 139 -16.09 0.08 4.74
C GLY A 139 -14.93 0.67 3.92
N THR A 140 -14.20 -0.13 3.14
CA THR A 140 -13.17 0.39 2.21
C THR A 140 -13.81 1.38 1.24
N LEU A 141 -13.14 2.51 0.98
CA LEU A 141 -13.51 3.41 -0.12
C LEU A 141 -12.78 3.00 -1.40
N THR A 142 -13.52 2.79 -2.48
CA THR A 142 -12.97 2.39 -3.79
C THR A 142 -13.77 3.02 -4.94
N GLY A 143 -13.56 2.56 -6.18
CA GLY A 143 -14.10 3.18 -7.38
C GLY A 143 -13.30 4.41 -7.77
N SER A 144 -13.97 5.55 -7.91
CA SER A 144 -13.41 6.76 -8.52
C SER A 144 -12.80 6.47 -9.90
N ILE A 145 -13.54 5.68 -10.69
CA ILE A 145 -13.17 5.33 -12.05
C ILE A 145 -13.44 6.57 -12.90
N GLY A 146 -12.38 7.32 -13.18
CA GLY A 146 -12.45 8.67 -13.72
C GLY A 146 -11.06 9.25 -13.90
N VAL A 147 -10.96 10.31 -14.71
CA VAL A 147 -9.72 11.03 -14.99
C VAL A 147 -10.00 12.52 -14.87
N ILE A 148 -9.08 13.23 -14.21
CA ILE A 148 -9.18 14.68 -14.06
C ILE A 148 -7.90 15.35 -14.54
N MET A 149 -8.07 16.53 -15.12
CA MET A 149 -6.98 17.46 -15.42
C MET A 149 -7.38 18.82 -14.87
N ALA A 150 -6.72 19.26 -13.80
CA ALA A 150 -7.10 20.46 -13.06
C ALA A 150 -6.12 21.61 -13.34
N PHE A 151 -6.68 22.81 -13.55
CA PHE A 151 -5.92 24.04 -13.76
C PHE A 151 -6.51 25.17 -12.91
N SER A 152 -5.64 26.01 -12.37
CA SER A 152 -6.02 27.27 -11.75
C SER A 152 -5.82 28.41 -12.73
N ASN A 153 -6.71 29.41 -12.70
CA ASN A 153 -6.57 30.64 -13.48
C ASN A 153 -6.46 31.84 -12.54
N ALA A 154 -5.41 32.62 -12.71
CA ALA A 154 -5.07 33.81 -11.95
C ALA A 154 -5.05 35.08 -12.81
N GLU A 155 -5.56 35.05 -14.04
CA GLU A 155 -5.53 36.19 -14.99
C GLU A 155 -6.06 37.48 -14.35
N GLN A 156 -7.22 37.40 -13.70
CA GLN A 156 -7.85 38.55 -13.06
C GLN A 156 -7.07 39.05 -11.84
N LEU A 157 -6.45 38.13 -11.09
CA LEU A 157 -5.61 38.50 -9.95
C LEU A 157 -4.37 39.26 -10.41
N MET A 158 -3.71 38.77 -11.46
CA MET A 158 -2.53 39.40 -12.04
C MET A 158 -2.85 40.78 -12.62
N ALA A 159 -3.98 40.89 -13.33
CA ALA A 159 -4.46 42.17 -13.83
C ALA A 159 -4.72 43.19 -12.70
N LYS A 160 -5.30 42.73 -11.57
CA LYS A 160 -5.57 43.59 -10.40
C LYS A 160 -4.32 44.19 -9.77
N ILE A 161 -3.20 43.47 -9.82
CA ILE A 161 -1.90 43.95 -9.29
C ILE A 161 -1.03 44.63 -10.38
N GLY A 162 -1.61 44.91 -11.55
CA GLY A 162 -0.93 45.62 -12.64
C GLY A 162 0.07 44.77 -13.41
N VAL A 163 0.04 43.44 -13.26
CA VAL A 163 0.93 42.53 -14.00
C VAL A 163 0.22 41.98 -15.23
N ARG A 164 0.83 42.19 -16.41
CA ARG A 164 0.35 41.66 -17.68
C ARG A 164 1.35 40.66 -18.24
N ALA A 165 0.88 39.45 -18.53
CA ALA A 165 1.69 38.42 -19.14
C ALA A 165 1.69 38.56 -20.67
N GLU A 166 2.88 38.59 -21.27
CA GLU A 166 3.08 38.51 -22.72
C GLU A 166 3.83 37.21 -23.02
N VAL A 167 3.27 36.36 -23.89
CA VAL A 167 3.82 35.02 -24.19
C VAL A 167 4.14 34.91 -25.67
N ILE A 168 5.42 34.74 -25.99
CA ILE A 168 5.90 34.39 -27.33
C ILE A 168 6.02 32.86 -27.39
N LYS A 169 5.35 32.24 -28.36
CA LYS A 169 5.23 30.78 -28.45
C LYS A 169 5.39 30.27 -29.87
N SER A 170 6.00 29.10 -30.01
CA SER A 170 6.24 28.43 -31.29
C SER A 170 4.98 27.81 -31.90
N GLY A 171 3.90 27.65 -31.13
CA GLY A 171 2.65 27.08 -31.61
C GLY A 171 1.46 27.46 -30.72
N PRO A 172 0.23 27.42 -31.27
CA PRO A 172 -0.95 27.98 -30.61
C PRO A 172 -1.31 27.33 -29.27
N PHE A 173 -0.96 26.05 -29.07
CA PHE A 173 -1.30 25.25 -27.89
C PHE A 173 -0.19 25.18 -26.83
N LYS A 174 0.97 25.81 -27.05
CA LYS A 174 2.15 25.60 -26.17
C LYS A 174 1.99 26.18 -24.76
N ASP A 175 1.05 27.09 -24.59
CA ASP A 175 0.66 27.74 -23.34
C ASP A 175 -0.77 27.37 -22.91
N THR A 176 -1.35 26.31 -23.48
CA THR A 176 -2.63 25.77 -23.03
C THR A 176 -2.54 25.35 -21.57
N GLY A 177 -3.51 25.78 -20.76
CA GLY A 177 -3.49 25.57 -19.31
C GLY A 177 -2.67 26.60 -18.53
N SER A 178 -2.14 27.65 -19.18
CA SER A 178 -1.46 28.75 -18.49
C SER A 178 -2.37 29.38 -17.43
N PRO A 179 -1.88 29.63 -16.20
CA PRO A 179 -2.66 30.29 -15.16
C PRO A 179 -2.82 31.79 -15.44
N LEU A 180 -2.06 32.35 -16.38
CA LEU A 180 -2.01 33.81 -16.61
C LEU A 180 -3.02 34.30 -17.65
N ARG A 181 -3.75 33.39 -18.30
CA ARG A 181 -4.84 33.73 -19.23
C ARG A 181 -5.93 32.67 -19.24
N SER A 182 -7.13 33.07 -19.62
CA SER A 182 -8.24 32.14 -19.80
C SER A 182 -7.99 31.17 -20.95
N MET A 183 -8.38 29.90 -20.74
CA MET A 183 -8.39 28.90 -21.80
C MET A 183 -9.48 29.22 -22.83
N THR A 184 -9.12 29.18 -24.10
CA THR A 184 -10.06 29.33 -25.21
C THR A 184 -10.97 28.10 -25.33
N LYS A 185 -12.10 28.23 -26.05
CA LYS A 185 -12.99 27.07 -26.35
C LYS A 185 -12.26 25.96 -27.11
N LYS A 186 -11.31 26.30 -27.98
CA LYS A 186 -10.52 25.32 -28.75
C LYS A 186 -9.61 24.50 -27.84
N GLU A 187 -8.96 25.16 -26.89
CA GLU A 187 -8.08 24.52 -25.91
C GLU A 187 -8.87 23.62 -24.95
N LYS A 188 -10.02 24.09 -24.45
CA LYS A 188 -10.89 23.27 -23.60
C LYS A 188 -11.34 22.00 -24.30
N ARG A 189 -11.78 22.08 -25.56
CA ARG A 189 -12.16 20.89 -26.35
C ARG A 189 -10.98 19.95 -26.59
N TYR A 190 -9.81 20.50 -26.88
CA TYR A 190 -8.59 19.71 -27.05
C TYR A 190 -8.21 18.96 -25.77
N LEU A 191 -8.15 19.63 -24.62
CA LEU A 191 -7.86 18.96 -23.35
C LEU A 191 -8.96 17.99 -22.95
N GLN A 192 -10.23 18.28 -23.25
CA GLN A 192 -11.32 17.34 -23.03
C GLN A 192 -11.11 16.06 -23.83
N SER A 193 -10.72 16.13 -25.11
CA SER A 193 -10.44 14.91 -25.89
C SER A 193 -9.27 14.09 -25.33
N VAL A 194 -8.29 14.74 -24.69
CA VAL A 194 -7.20 14.03 -24.00
C VAL A 194 -7.72 13.33 -22.74
N VAL A 195 -8.58 13.99 -21.96
CA VAL A 195 -9.19 13.38 -20.76
C VAL A 195 -10.13 12.23 -21.16
N ASP A 196 -10.92 12.39 -22.22
CA ASP A 196 -11.85 11.36 -22.70
C ASP A 196 -11.12 10.11 -23.18
N ASP A 197 -10.00 10.26 -23.91
CA ASP A 197 -9.16 9.14 -24.34
C ASP A 197 -8.61 8.34 -23.15
N VAL A 198 -8.00 9.03 -22.18
CA VAL A 198 -7.45 8.37 -20.98
C VAL A 198 -8.56 7.76 -20.12
N HIS A 199 -9.73 8.39 -20.07
CA HIS A 199 -10.90 7.84 -19.37
C HIS A 199 -11.38 6.55 -20.02
N GLN A 200 -11.46 6.52 -21.35
CA GLN A 200 -11.83 5.32 -22.10
C GLN A 200 -10.85 4.17 -21.83
N GLN A 201 -9.54 4.44 -21.79
CA GLN A 201 -8.53 3.43 -21.43
C GLN A 201 -8.77 2.86 -20.01
N PHE A 202 -9.24 3.67 -19.06
CA PHE A 202 -9.61 3.18 -17.73
C PHE A 202 -10.85 2.29 -17.77
N VAL A 203 -11.91 2.69 -18.50
CA VAL A 203 -13.10 1.85 -18.66
C VAL A 203 -12.75 0.51 -19.28
N GLU A 204 -11.90 0.49 -20.32
CA GLU A 204 -11.42 -0.72 -20.97
C GLU A 204 -10.61 -1.62 -20.03
N ALA A 205 -9.71 -1.05 -19.24
CA ALA A 205 -8.92 -1.78 -18.26
C ALA A 205 -9.80 -2.46 -17.20
N VAL A 206 -10.83 -1.76 -16.70
CA VAL A 206 -11.80 -2.30 -15.74
C VAL A 206 -12.66 -3.38 -16.39
N ALA A 207 -13.22 -3.12 -17.57
CA ALA A 207 -14.06 -4.07 -18.30
C ALA A 207 -13.32 -5.40 -18.54
N LYS A 208 -12.08 -5.32 -19.03
CA LYS A 208 -11.20 -6.47 -19.25
C LYS A 208 -10.83 -7.18 -17.95
N GLY A 209 -10.40 -6.42 -16.94
CA GLY A 209 -9.93 -6.96 -15.68
C GLY A 209 -11.01 -7.67 -14.87
N ARG A 210 -12.23 -7.12 -14.91
CA ARG A 210 -13.40 -7.63 -14.19
C ARG A 210 -14.30 -8.53 -15.05
N ASN A 211 -13.88 -8.82 -16.29
CA ASN A 211 -14.64 -9.64 -17.24
C ASN A 211 -16.11 -9.21 -17.37
N MET A 212 -16.33 -7.90 -17.51
CA MET A 212 -17.66 -7.30 -17.65
C MET A 212 -17.78 -6.55 -18.97
N ASP A 213 -19.02 -6.35 -19.45
CA ASP A 213 -19.26 -5.59 -20.67
C ASP A 213 -18.79 -4.14 -20.50
N ILE A 214 -18.19 -3.57 -21.56
CA ILE A 214 -17.65 -2.21 -21.50
C ILE A 214 -18.74 -1.17 -21.18
N LYS A 215 -19.99 -1.38 -21.62
CA LYS A 215 -21.11 -0.49 -21.31
C LYS A 215 -21.56 -0.64 -19.86
N GLU A 216 -21.36 -1.80 -19.26
CA GLU A 216 -21.61 -2.01 -17.83
C GLU A 216 -20.55 -1.30 -17.00
N ALA A 217 -19.26 -1.49 -17.32
CA ALA A 217 -18.16 -0.77 -16.68
C ALA A 217 -18.35 0.76 -16.77
N ALA A 218 -18.78 1.26 -17.93
CA ALA A 218 -19.02 2.69 -18.15
C ALA A 218 -20.10 3.28 -17.21
N LYS A 219 -21.08 2.50 -16.74
CA LYS A 219 -22.11 2.99 -15.79
C LYS A 219 -21.54 3.39 -14.43
N PHE A 220 -20.40 2.82 -14.06
CA PHE A 220 -19.72 3.09 -12.79
C PHE A 220 -18.53 4.04 -12.96
N ALA A 221 -18.24 4.45 -14.19
CA ALA A 221 -17.06 5.22 -14.57
C ALA A 221 -17.34 6.72 -14.72
N ASP A 222 -18.07 7.31 -13.78
CA ASP A 222 -18.31 8.76 -13.74
C ASP A 222 -17.56 9.46 -12.59
N GLY A 223 -16.55 8.80 -12.03
CA GLY A 223 -15.69 9.33 -10.98
C GLY A 223 -16.23 9.20 -9.55
N ARG A 224 -17.44 8.68 -9.34
CA ARG A 224 -18.00 8.48 -7.99
C ARG A 224 -17.24 7.41 -7.20
N ILE A 225 -17.27 7.52 -5.87
CA ILE A 225 -16.71 6.51 -4.96
C ILE A 225 -17.77 5.51 -4.50
N PHE A 226 -17.32 4.34 -4.08
CA PHE A 226 -18.15 3.27 -3.52
C PHE A 226 -17.56 2.75 -2.22
N THR A 227 -18.41 2.22 -1.35
CA THR A 227 -17.95 1.36 -0.26
C THR A 227 -17.57 -0.03 -0.80
N GLY A 228 -16.72 -0.76 -0.10
CA GLY A 228 -16.33 -2.13 -0.49
C GLY A 228 -17.55 -3.05 -0.61
N ARG A 229 -18.55 -2.89 0.26
CA ARG A 229 -19.84 -3.59 0.14
C ARG A 229 -20.53 -3.30 -1.20
N LYS A 230 -20.64 -2.03 -1.58
CA LYS A 230 -21.32 -1.66 -2.83
C LYS A 230 -20.53 -2.08 -4.06
N ALA A 231 -19.20 -1.99 -3.99
CA ALA A 231 -18.32 -2.48 -5.05
C ALA A 231 -18.43 -3.99 -5.25
N HIS A 232 -18.60 -4.76 -4.18
CA HIS A 232 -18.86 -6.20 -4.26
C HIS A 232 -20.20 -6.52 -4.93
N GLU A 233 -21.29 -5.82 -4.55
CA GLU A 233 -22.60 -5.94 -5.22
C GLU A 233 -22.56 -5.62 -6.72
N MET A 234 -21.57 -4.83 -7.16
CA MET A 234 -21.35 -4.43 -8.57
C MET A 234 -20.32 -5.28 -9.30
N ASN A 235 -19.81 -6.36 -8.70
CA ASN A 235 -18.72 -7.19 -9.23
C ASN A 235 -17.38 -6.45 -9.48
N LEU A 236 -17.23 -5.24 -8.90
CA LEU A 236 -15.98 -4.49 -8.90
C LEU A 236 -14.97 -5.06 -7.88
N VAL A 237 -15.45 -5.81 -6.90
CA VAL A 237 -14.69 -6.53 -5.87
C VAL A 237 -15.22 -7.96 -5.79
N ASP A 238 -14.33 -8.95 -5.67
CA ASP A 238 -14.70 -10.36 -5.65
C ASP A 238 -15.21 -10.80 -4.28
N ASP A 239 -14.56 -10.34 -3.20
CA ASP A 239 -14.85 -10.81 -1.85
C ASP A 239 -14.74 -9.70 -0.80
N LEU A 240 -15.54 -9.85 0.25
CA LEU A 240 -15.48 -8.97 1.42
C LEU A 240 -14.52 -9.53 2.46
N GLY A 241 -13.41 -8.84 2.69
CA GLY A 241 -12.38 -9.23 3.64
C GLY A 241 -11.12 -8.36 3.59
N GLY A 242 -10.35 -8.40 4.67
CA GLY A 242 -9.07 -7.70 4.78
C GLY A 242 -7.88 -8.49 4.22
N LEU A 243 -6.67 -8.07 4.59
CA LEU A 243 -5.42 -8.72 4.16
C LEU A 243 -5.34 -10.18 4.58
N GLU A 244 -5.71 -10.47 5.83
CA GLU A 244 -5.69 -11.83 6.39
C GLU A 244 -6.56 -12.81 5.61
N PHE A 245 -7.74 -12.35 5.18
CA PHE A 245 -8.64 -13.14 4.37
C PHE A 245 -8.08 -13.36 2.95
N ALA A 246 -7.44 -12.34 2.35
CA ALA A 246 -6.76 -12.50 1.06
C ALA A 246 -5.58 -13.50 1.14
N ILE A 247 -4.82 -13.51 2.25
CA ILE A 247 -3.74 -14.47 2.50
C ILE A 247 -4.30 -15.88 2.61
N ALA A 248 -5.35 -16.08 3.42
CA ALA A 248 -5.99 -17.37 3.58
C ALA A 248 -6.55 -17.89 2.25
N ALA A 249 -7.29 -17.06 1.51
CA ALA A 249 -7.86 -17.42 0.22
C ALA A 249 -6.79 -17.72 -0.84
N MET A 250 -5.61 -17.08 -0.77
CA MET A 250 -4.49 -17.42 -1.65
C MET A 250 -3.84 -18.74 -1.24
N GLY A 251 -3.65 -18.98 0.07
CA GLY A 251 -3.13 -20.24 0.59
C GLY A 251 -3.99 -21.43 0.17
N GLU A 252 -5.30 -21.34 0.37
CA GLU A 252 -6.27 -22.35 -0.06
C GLU A 252 -6.20 -22.59 -1.58
N ALA A 253 -6.18 -21.51 -2.38
CA ALA A 253 -6.14 -21.61 -3.83
C ALA A 253 -4.82 -22.21 -4.37
N LEU A 254 -3.75 -22.18 -3.57
CA LEU A 254 -2.44 -22.77 -3.89
C LEU A 254 -2.26 -24.17 -3.27
N GLY A 255 -3.19 -24.64 -2.43
CA GLY A 255 -3.07 -25.92 -1.73
C GLY A 255 -2.01 -25.90 -0.61
N ILE A 256 -1.72 -24.74 -0.04
CA ILE A 256 -0.75 -24.59 1.05
C ILE A 256 -1.38 -25.12 2.35
N GLU A 257 -0.74 -26.11 2.98
CA GLU A 257 -1.12 -26.58 4.30
C GLU A 257 -0.72 -25.55 5.38
N GLY A 258 -1.66 -25.16 6.22
CA GLY A 258 -1.44 -24.15 7.25
C GLY A 258 -1.39 -22.72 6.69
N ARG A 259 -0.76 -21.81 7.45
CA ARG A 259 -0.70 -20.39 7.08
C ARG A 259 0.52 -20.13 6.19
N PRO A 260 0.35 -19.59 4.97
CA PRO A 260 1.48 -19.24 4.12
C PRO A 260 2.42 -18.22 4.77
N LYS A 261 3.72 -18.35 4.51
CA LYS A 261 4.70 -17.38 4.98
C LYS A 261 4.67 -16.13 4.11
N VAL A 262 4.27 -15.01 4.70
CA VAL A 262 4.23 -13.72 3.98
C VAL A 262 5.60 -13.06 4.00
N VAL A 263 6.17 -12.81 2.82
CA VAL A 263 7.42 -12.07 2.65
C VAL A 263 7.17 -10.72 2.01
N TYR A 264 7.90 -9.69 2.43
CA TYR A 264 7.83 -8.36 1.85
C TYR A 264 9.20 -7.67 1.93
N GLU A 265 9.45 -6.76 1.00
CA GLU A 265 10.66 -5.94 1.03
C GLU A 265 10.44 -4.84 2.08
N LYS A 266 11.32 -4.79 3.08
CA LYS A 266 11.32 -3.67 4.02
C LYS A 266 11.76 -2.42 3.25
N PRO A 267 11.10 -1.26 3.46
CA PRO A 267 11.58 0.00 2.91
C PRO A 267 13.05 0.18 3.27
N LYS A 268 13.86 0.60 2.30
CA LYS A 268 15.23 1.03 2.59
C LYS A 268 15.13 2.37 3.30
N GLU A 269 15.01 2.34 4.62
CA GLU A 269 15.12 3.57 5.40
C GLU A 269 16.53 4.14 5.21
N GLY A 270 16.61 5.36 4.67
CA GLY A 270 17.85 6.10 4.66
C GLY A 270 18.28 6.38 6.09
N LEU A 271 19.58 6.40 6.36
CA LEU A 271 20.12 6.67 7.70
C LEU A 271 19.56 7.98 8.31
N LEU A 272 19.26 8.97 7.46
CA LEU A 272 18.62 10.23 7.85
C LEU A 272 17.16 10.06 8.30
N ASP A 273 16.38 9.23 7.62
CA ASP A 273 14.98 8.94 8.00
C ASP A 273 14.92 8.19 9.33
N TRP A 274 15.86 7.26 9.56
CA TRP A 274 15.99 6.54 10.83
C TRP A 274 16.37 7.48 11.99
N ILE A 275 17.28 8.44 11.77
CA ILE A 275 17.65 9.44 12.78
C ILE A 275 16.46 10.37 13.08
N LEU A 276 15.74 10.84 12.06
CA LEU A 276 14.60 11.75 12.18
C LEU A 276 13.38 11.07 12.83
N SER A 277 13.13 9.79 12.55
CA SER A 277 12.00 9.04 13.11
C SER A 277 12.19 8.63 14.57
N SER A 278 13.44 8.53 15.03
CA SER A 278 13.74 7.99 16.37
C SER A 278 13.29 8.84 17.56
N LYS A 279 12.91 10.13 17.37
CA LYS A 279 12.63 11.01 18.53
C LYS A 279 11.50 12.04 18.43
N VAL A 280 10.82 12.29 17.29
CA VAL A 280 9.85 13.43 17.23
C VAL A 280 8.51 13.17 16.48
N SER A 281 8.31 12.15 15.66
CA SER A 281 7.19 12.20 14.69
C SER A 281 5.85 11.54 15.09
N ASP A 282 5.83 10.42 15.81
CA ASP A 282 4.62 9.56 15.75
C ASP A 282 3.47 10.02 16.65
N SER A 283 3.73 10.67 17.78
CA SER A 283 2.67 11.18 18.66
C SER A 283 2.16 12.57 18.27
N LEU A 284 2.98 13.39 17.61
CA LEU A 284 2.62 14.75 17.19
C LEU A 284 1.93 14.79 15.81
N GLN A 285 2.29 13.91 14.87
CA GLN A 285 1.62 13.86 13.55
C GLN A 285 0.19 13.30 13.65
N THR A 286 -0.03 12.31 14.50
CA THR A 286 -1.32 11.58 14.58
C THR A 286 -2.43 12.43 15.19
N HIS A 287 -2.11 13.43 16.02
CA HIS A 287 -3.10 14.29 16.69
C HIS A 287 -3.37 15.64 16.01
N LEU A 288 -2.52 16.08 15.06
CA LEU A 288 -2.60 17.45 14.49
C LEU A 288 -2.90 17.50 13.00
N ALA A 289 -2.81 16.39 12.27
CA ALA A 289 -3.09 16.35 10.85
C ALA A 289 -4.23 15.36 10.55
N PRO A 290 -5.47 15.81 10.26
CA PRO A 290 -6.48 14.93 9.69
C PRO A 290 -5.90 14.27 8.42
N SER A 291 -6.29 13.02 8.15
CA SER A 291 -5.85 12.31 6.95
C SER A 291 -6.00 13.23 5.74
N ARG A 292 -4.90 13.47 5.00
CA ARG A 292 -4.90 14.35 3.80
C ARG A 292 -5.87 13.89 2.71
N PHE A 293 -6.40 12.67 2.82
CA PHE A 293 -7.38 12.08 1.92
C PHE A 293 -8.71 11.84 2.64
N PRO A 294 -9.84 11.87 1.91
CA PRO A 294 -11.14 11.52 2.45
C PRO A 294 -11.12 10.12 3.08
N SER A 295 -11.55 10.01 4.33
CA SER A 295 -11.69 8.74 5.04
C SER A 295 -13.03 8.70 5.77
N LEU A 296 -13.65 7.52 5.83
CA LEU A 296 -14.80 7.28 6.71
C LEU A 296 -14.28 7.10 8.14
N GLN A 297 -14.85 7.82 9.10
CA GLN A 297 -14.38 7.81 10.48
C GLN A 297 -15.54 7.51 11.44
N TYR A 298 -15.32 6.59 12.37
CA TYR A 298 -16.16 6.45 13.57
C TYR A 298 -15.61 7.37 14.66
N LEU A 299 -15.64 8.68 14.41
CA LEU A 299 -15.08 9.70 15.30
C LEU A 299 -16.22 10.50 15.95
N TRP A 300 -16.19 10.59 17.28
CA TRP A 300 -17.01 11.52 18.05
C TRP A 300 -16.10 12.59 18.64
N THR A 301 -16.41 13.87 18.37
CA THR A 301 -15.69 15.01 18.95
C THR A 301 -16.64 15.74 19.91
N PRO A 302 -16.28 15.84 21.21
CA PRO A 302 -17.08 16.55 22.21
C PRO A 302 -17.17 18.05 21.96
#